data_AF-A0A1H7STZ0-F1
#
_entry.id   AF-A0A1H7STZ0-F1
#
_cell.length_a   1.000
_cell.length_b   1.000
_cell.length_c   1.000
_cell.angle_alpha   90.00
_cell.angle_beta   90.00
_cell.angle_gamma   90.00
#
_symmetry.space_group_name_H-M   'P 1'
#
loop_
_entity.id
_entity.type
_entity.pdbx_description
1 polymer ?
#
loop_
_entity_poly.entity_id
_entity_poly.type
_entity_poly.pdbx_seq_one_letter_code
_entity_poly.pdbx_strand_id
1 'polypeptide(L)'
;MGKYETPDYEVLEKEDSFELRKYGQFYIVEYDNRADPDVDRGFRTLFKYISSENKDNEKISMTVPVIQEETDENRKMAFVVPEKYWGQVPEPTDSNLKVEQFDEGVFAVIQFSGKRSRTKEISMKEKLDKWITDKGLEKQSAFMVASYSGPFTLPPFRRNEVWVRVQYK
;
A
#
# COMPACT_ATOMS: atom_id res chain seq x y z
N MET A 1 14.23 -14.31 -6.39
CA MET A 1 13.71 -13.13 -5.67
C MET A 1 13.31 -13.59 -4.28
N GLY A 2 13.82 -12.98 -3.22
CA GLY A 2 13.38 -13.30 -1.85
C GLY A 2 11.89 -13.00 -1.70
N LYS A 3 11.14 -13.92 -1.08
CA LYS A 3 9.72 -13.72 -0.76
C LYS A 3 9.66 -12.68 0.36
N TYR A 4 9.29 -11.45 0.03
CA TYR A 4 8.99 -10.43 1.04
C TYR A 4 7.67 -10.80 1.72
N GLU A 5 7.58 -10.50 3.02
CA GLU A 5 6.34 -10.64 3.79
C GLU A 5 5.26 -9.68 3.27
N THR A 6 4.00 -10.11 3.32
CA THR A 6 2.82 -9.35 2.87
C THR A 6 1.73 -9.41 3.93
N PRO A 7 0.87 -8.38 4.07
CA PRO A 7 -0.34 -8.50 4.86
C PRO A 7 -1.18 -9.70 4.39
N ASP A 8 -1.65 -10.48 5.34
CA ASP A 8 -2.56 -11.59 5.07
C ASP A 8 -3.94 -11.09 4.62
N TYR A 9 -4.54 -11.83 3.70
CA TYR A 9 -5.90 -11.59 3.23
C TYR A 9 -6.58 -12.88 2.77
N GLU A 10 -7.91 -12.85 2.81
CA GLU A 10 -8.78 -13.86 2.21
C GLU A 10 -9.34 -13.32 0.90
N VAL A 11 -9.32 -14.12 -0.17
CA VAL A 11 -9.97 -13.77 -1.44
C VAL A 11 -11.43 -14.21 -1.37
N LEU A 12 -12.34 -13.24 -1.34
CA LEU A 12 -13.79 -13.47 -1.31
C LEU A 12 -14.33 -13.74 -2.71
N GLU A 13 -13.85 -12.98 -3.70
CA GLU A 13 -14.22 -13.12 -5.11
C GLU A 13 -13.02 -12.83 -6.00
N LYS A 14 -12.97 -13.49 -7.16
CA LYS A 14 -11.91 -13.30 -8.16
C LYS A 14 -12.47 -13.38 -9.58
N GLU A 15 -12.10 -12.41 -10.39
CA GLU A 15 -12.47 -12.31 -11.80
C GLU A 15 -11.31 -11.71 -12.60
N ASP A 16 -10.63 -12.53 -13.40
CA ASP A 16 -9.43 -12.14 -14.15
C ASP A 16 -8.36 -11.47 -13.26
N SER A 17 -8.19 -10.15 -13.41
CA SER A 17 -7.23 -9.33 -12.67
C SER A 17 -7.86 -8.62 -11.46
N PHE A 18 -9.17 -8.80 -11.26
CA PHE A 18 -9.92 -8.20 -10.16
C PHE A 18 -10.13 -9.20 -9.02
N GLU A 19 -10.07 -8.72 -7.79
CA GLU A 19 -10.34 -9.50 -6.60
C GLU A 19 -11.09 -8.65 -5.56
N LEU A 20 -12.00 -9.27 -4.82
CA LEU A 20 -12.44 -8.78 -3.51
C LEU A 20 -11.62 -9.50 -2.46
N ARG A 21 -10.91 -8.74 -1.63
CA ARG A 21 -10.06 -9.27 -0.57
C ARG A 21 -10.51 -8.77 0.78
N LYS A 22 -10.63 -9.66 1.76
CA LYS A 22 -10.79 -9.29 3.16
C LYS A 22 -9.41 -9.25 3.81
N TYR A 23 -8.99 -8.06 4.24
CA TYR A 23 -7.78 -7.88 5.03
C TYR A 23 -8.14 -7.86 6.51
N GLY A 24 -7.31 -8.51 7.32
CA GLY A 24 -7.29 -8.27 8.76
C GLY A 24 -6.65 -6.92 9.06
N GLN A 25 -6.67 -6.54 10.34
CA GLN A 25 -5.92 -5.40 10.83
C GLN A 25 -4.41 -5.66 10.67
N PHE A 26 -3.67 -4.65 10.22
CA PHE A 26 -2.20 -4.66 10.22
C PHE A 26 -1.65 -3.27 10.54
N TYR A 27 -0.35 -3.17 10.79
CA TYR A 27 0.30 -1.88 11.03
C TYR A 27 1.06 -1.39 9.81
N ILE A 28 1.07 -0.09 9.62
CA ILE A 28 1.88 0.60 8.63
C ILE A 28 2.72 1.69 9.30
N VAL A 29 3.81 2.07 8.64
CA VAL A 29 4.48 3.35 8.91
C VAL A 29 4.24 4.23 7.71
N GLU A 30 3.51 5.33 7.93
CA GLU A 30 3.10 6.30 6.93
C GLU A 30 4.03 7.51 6.96
N TYR A 31 4.50 7.90 5.78
CA TYR A 31 5.10 9.18 5.49
C TYR A 31 4.02 10.13 4.99
N ASP A 32 3.83 11.23 5.72
CA ASP A 32 2.93 12.32 5.39
C ASP A 32 3.66 13.64 5.64
N ASN A 33 3.99 14.37 4.56
CA ASN A 33 4.70 15.64 4.64
C ASN A 33 4.12 16.64 3.66
N ARG A 34 3.41 17.65 4.19
CA ARG A 34 2.82 18.74 3.39
C ARG A 34 3.85 19.58 2.63
N ALA A 35 5.11 19.60 3.06
CA ALA A 35 6.22 20.24 2.35
C ALA A 35 6.88 19.32 1.30
N ASP A 36 6.29 18.15 1.04
CA ASP A 36 6.69 17.16 0.03
C ASP A 36 5.45 16.56 -0.65
N PRO A 37 4.64 17.38 -1.35
CA PRO A 37 3.33 16.96 -1.86
C PRO A 37 3.39 15.82 -2.89
N ASP A 38 4.55 15.63 -3.54
CA ASP A 38 4.80 14.52 -4.47
C ASP A 38 5.40 13.27 -3.81
N VAL A 39 5.63 13.31 -2.49
CA VAL A 39 6.27 12.25 -1.67
C VAL A 39 7.60 11.74 -2.21
N ASP A 40 8.38 12.62 -2.85
CA ASP A 40 9.68 12.29 -3.44
C ASP A 40 10.68 11.77 -2.41
N ARG A 41 10.61 12.26 -1.16
CA ARG A 41 11.46 11.79 -0.06
C ARG A 41 10.88 10.60 0.68
N GLY A 42 9.58 10.30 0.49
CA GLY A 42 8.85 9.32 1.29
C GLY A 42 9.50 7.95 1.34
N PHE A 43 9.87 7.39 0.18
CA PHE A 43 10.52 6.08 0.13
C PHE A 43 11.86 6.08 0.88
N ARG A 44 12.69 7.12 0.68
CA ARG A 44 14.00 7.19 1.32
C ARG A 44 13.87 7.34 2.83
N THR A 45 12.91 8.14 3.30
CA THR A 45 12.64 8.33 4.73
C THR A 45 12.14 7.04 5.39
N LEU A 46 11.17 6.35 4.77
CA LEU A 46 10.70 5.04 5.23
C LEU A 46 11.80 3.97 5.20
N PHE A 47 12.65 4.00 4.17
CA PHE A 47 13.77 3.08 4.05
C PHE A 47 14.81 3.28 5.15
N LYS A 48 15.11 4.53 5.52
CA LYS A 48 15.97 4.87 6.66
C LYS A 48 15.40 4.34 7.97
N TYR A 49 14.09 4.53 8.19
CA TYR A 49 13.39 4.00 9.37
C TYR A 49 13.58 2.50 9.54
N ILE A 50 13.33 1.69 8.49
CA ILE A 50 13.54 0.24 8.58
C ILE A 50 15.04 -0.15 8.62
N SER A 51 15.93 0.77 8.25
CA SER A 51 17.38 0.59 8.25
C SER A 51 18.05 1.08 9.54
N SER A 52 17.35 1.06 10.68
CA SER A 52 17.77 1.46 12.02
C SER A 52 17.63 2.94 12.41
N GLU A 53 17.03 3.81 11.60
CA GLU A 53 16.67 5.18 12.02
C GLU A 53 15.27 5.20 12.70
N ASN A 54 15.15 4.45 13.79
CA ASN A 54 13.99 4.40 14.68
C ASN A 54 14.47 4.45 16.14
N LYS A 55 13.57 4.70 17.10
CA LYS A 55 13.95 4.92 18.51
C LYS A 55 14.73 3.75 19.12
N ASP A 56 14.51 2.54 18.63
CA ASP A 56 15.13 1.32 19.13
C ASP A 56 16.44 0.95 18.39
N ASN A 57 16.83 1.75 17.39
CA ASN A 57 17.96 1.46 16.48
C ASN A 57 17.86 0.07 15.84
N GLU A 58 16.64 -0.42 15.63
CA GLU A 58 16.41 -1.78 15.17
C GLU A 58 16.33 -1.86 13.64
N LYS A 59 16.93 -2.90 13.06
CA LYS A 59 16.76 -3.18 11.63
C LYS A 59 15.49 -3.99 11.39
N ILE A 60 14.51 -3.35 10.77
CA ILE A 60 13.21 -3.94 10.44
C ILE A 60 13.32 -4.59 9.05
N SER A 61 12.75 -5.79 8.90
CA SER A 61 12.74 -6.47 7.60
C SER A 61 11.79 -5.76 6.63
N MET A 62 12.20 -5.62 5.38
CA MET A 62 11.35 -5.02 4.34
C MET A 62 10.19 -5.95 4.00
N THR A 63 9.00 -5.37 3.89
CA THR A 63 7.74 -6.03 3.49
C THR A 63 7.27 -5.46 2.16
N VAL A 64 6.25 -6.07 1.59
CA VAL A 64 5.51 -5.56 0.44
C VAL A 64 4.00 -5.70 0.70
N PRO A 65 3.15 -4.87 0.11
CA PRO A 65 3.45 -3.77 -0.80
C PRO A 65 3.95 -2.50 -0.10
N VAL A 66 4.60 -1.63 -0.88
CA VAL A 66 4.64 -0.20 -0.56
C VAL A 66 3.32 0.41 -1.03
N ILE A 67 2.60 1.04 -0.13
CA ILE A 67 1.28 1.62 -0.41
C ILE A 67 1.45 3.12 -0.65
N GLN A 68 0.78 3.64 -1.67
CA GLN A 68 0.65 5.07 -1.90
C GLN A 68 -0.82 5.45 -2.00
N GLU A 69 -1.21 6.47 -1.26
CA GLU A 69 -2.53 7.08 -1.35
C GLU A 69 -2.38 8.47 -1.96
N GLU A 70 -3.23 8.80 -2.92
CA GLU A 70 -3.28 10.12 -3.54
C GLU A 70 -4.71 10.64 -3.45
N THR A 71 -4.90 11.71 -2.70
CA THR A 71 -6.13 12.50 -2.65
C THR A 71 -5.89 13.84 -3.35
N ASP A 72 -6.95 14.65 -3.50
CA ASP A 72 -6.83 15.99 -4.09
C ASP A 72 -5.98 16.95 -3.22
N GLU A 73 -5.85 16.65 -1.93
CA GLU A 73 -5.18 17.51 -0.96
C GLU A 73 -3.75 17.06 -0.64
N ASN A 74 -3.47 15.75 -0.71
CA ASN A 74 -2.21 15.20 -0.22
C ASN A 74 -1.87 13.86 -0.87
N ARG A 75 -0.57 13.52 -0.85
CA ARG A 75 -0.06 12.19 -1.14
C ARG A 75 0.64 11.61 0.06
N LYS A 76 0.44 10.32 0.28
CA LYS A 76 1.03 9.57 1.37
C LYS A 76 1.71 8.33 0.84
N MET A 77 2.74 7.88 1.55
CA MET A 77 3.42 6.63 1.26
C MET A 77 3.56 5.84 2.54
N ALA A 78 3.34 4.53 2.49
CA ALA A 78 3.44 3.68 3.66
C ALA A 78 4.14 2.36 3.38
N PHE A 79 4.89 1.90 4.38
CA PHE A 79 5.43 0.54 4.44
C PHE A 79 4.60 -0.29 5.42
N VAL A 80 4.35 -1.56 5.06
CA VAL A 80 3.73 -2.52 5.97
C VAL A 80 4.73 -2.91 7.05
N VAL A 81 4.30 -2.93 8.30
CA VAL A 81 5.12 -3.40 9.43
C VAL A 81 5.08 -4.93 9.46
N PRO A 82 6.23 -5.62 9.56
CA PRO A 82 6.25 -7.07 9.75
C PRO A 82 5.48 -7.52 11.00
N GLU A 83 4.78 -8.65 10.92
CA GLU A 83 3.94 -9.20 11.99
C GLU A 83 4.65 -9.32 13.33
N LYS A 84 5.94 -9.69 13.30
CA LYS A 84 6.76 -9.84 14.52
C LYS A 84 6.85 -8.55 15.37
N TYR A 85 6.55 -7.38 14.80
CA TYR A 85 6.56 -6.09 15.48
C TYR A 85 5.17 -5.59 15.90
N TRP A 86 4.07 -6.28 15.59
CA TRP A 86 2.73 -5.74 15.86
C TRP A 86 2.41 -5.56 17.35
N GLY A 87 3.12 -6.27 18.24
CA GLY A 87 3.02 -6.05 19.69
C GLY A 87 3.78 -4.81 20.19
N GLN A 88 4.80 -4.37 19.46
CA GLN A 88 5.60 -3.19 19.75
C GLN A 88 6.28 -2.71 18.47
N VAL A 89 5.63 -1.78 17.75
CA VAL A 89 6.19 -1.21 16.53
C VAL A 89 7.28 -0.20 16.93
N PRO A 90 8.54 -0.34 16.45
CA PRO A 90 9.57 0.63 16.76
C PRO A 90 9.15 2.03 16.33
N GLU A 91 9.16 2.98 17.26
CA GLU A 91 8.68 4.32 16.95
C GLU A 91 9.66 5.06 16.02
N PRO A 92 9.17 5.83 15.04
CA PRO A 92 10.03 6.63 14.19
C PRO A 92 10.67 7.79 14.97
N THR A 93 11.87 8.19 14.56
CA THR A 93 12.53 9.42 15.04
C THR A 93 12.25 10.62 14.14
N ASP A 94 11.87 10.38 12.87
CA ASP A 94 11.51 11.43 11.92
C ASP A 94 10.05 11.87 12.15
N SER A 95 9.84 13.18 12.32
CA SER A 95 8.51 13.74 12.61
C SER A 95 7.52 13.66 11.44
N ASN A 96 7.99 13.33 10.23
CA ASN A 96 7.14 13.11 9.05
C ASN A 96 6.66 11.66 8.94
N LEU A 97 7.11 10.79 9.85
CA LEU A 97 6.67 9.40 9.93
C LEU A 97 5.74 9.20 11.12
N LYS A 98 4.72 8.39 10.91
CA LYS A 98 3.80 7.96 11.96
C LYS A 98 3.47 6.49 11.80
N VAL A 99 3.38 5.79 12.93
CA VAL A 99 2.84 4.44 12.97
C VAL A 99 1.33 4.58 12.94
N GLU A 100 0.69 3.89 12.01
CA GLU A 100 -0.76 3.89 11.85
C GLU A 100 -1.26 2.45 11.79
N GLN A 101 -2.48 2.28 12.29
CA GLN A 101 -3.21 1.04 12.13
C GLN A 101 -3.94 1.09 10.78
N PHE A 102 -3.74 0.06 9.96
CA PHE A 102 -4.55 -0.17 8.79
C PHE A 102 -5.71 -1.08 9.17
N ASP A 103 -6.90 -0.51 9.23
CA ASP A 103 -8.09 -1.20 9.73
C ASP A 103 -8.50 -2.37 8.84
N GLU A 104 -9.03 -3.41 9.50
CA GLU A 104 -9.65 -4.53 8.80
C GLU A 104 -10.78 -4.05 7.87
N GLY A 105 -10.99 -4.78 6.78
CA GLY A 105 -12.02 -4.44 5.83
C GLY A 105 -11.93 -5.21 4.53
N VAL A 106 -12.94 -5.00 3.68
CA VAL A 106 -12.98 -5.57 2.32
C VAL A 106 -12.50 -4.53 1.32
N PHE A 107 -11.59 -4.94 0.46
CA PHE A 107 -10.97 -4.12 -0.56
C PHE A 107 -11.21 -4.74 -1.93
N ALA A 108 -11.69 -3.91 -2.86
CA ALA A 108 -11.66 -4.21 -4.27
C ALA A 108 -10.26 -3.91 -4.81
N VAL A 109 -9.70 -4.86 -5.55
CA VAL A 109 -8.33 -4.82 -6.03
C VAL A 109 -8.29 -5.13 -7.51
N ILE A 110 -7.51 -4.38 -8.29
CA ILE A 110 -7.10 -4.76 -9.66
C ILE A 110 -5.57 -4.89 -9.73
N GLN A 111 -5.07 -6.02 -10.21
CA GLN A 111 -3.65 -6.25 -10.47
C GLN A 111 -3.25 -5.80 -11.88
N PHE A 112 -2.07 -5.20 -12.02
CA PHE A 112 -1.49 -4.87 -13.31
C PHE A 112 0.05 -4.97 -13.30
N SER A 113 0.62 -5.19 -14.48
CA SER A 113 2.07 -5.24 -14.71
C SER A 113 2.57 -4.08 -15.56
N GLY A 114 3.90 -3.96 -15.67
CA GLY A 114 4.56 -2.99 -16.53
C GLY A 114 5.11 -1.77 -15.80
N LYS A 115 5.52 -0.78 -16.60
CA LYS A 115 6.00 0.50 -16.08
C LYS A 115 4.82 1.25 -15.45
N ARG A 116 4.98 1.62 -14.17
CA ARG A 116 4.07 2.50 -13.47
C ARG A 116 4.16 3.92 -14.07
N SER A 117 3.02 4.48 -14.44
CA SER A 117 2.88 5.85 -14.93
C SER A 117 1.51 6.39 -14.51
N ARG A 118 1.38 7.71 -14.41
CA ARG A 118 0.11 8.36 -14.05
C ARG A 118 -1.04 7.92 -14.94
N THR A 119 -0.83 7.86 -16.26
CA THR A 119 -1.83 7.37 -17.23
C THR A 119 -2.24 5.92 -16.97
N LYS A 120 -1.29 5.04 -16.64
CA LYS A 120 -1.58 3.64 -16.34
C LYS A 120 -2.38 3.53 -15.05
N GLU A 121 -2.00 4.27 -14.01
CA GLU A 121 -2.72 4.30 -12.73
C GLU A 121 -4.15 4.81 -12.89
N ILE A 122 -4.37 5.92 -13.59
CA ILE A 122 -5.70 6.46 -13.90
C ILE A 122 -6.55 5.39 -14.61
N SER A 123 -6.01 4.78 -15.67
CA SER A 123 -6.72 3.73 -16.40
C SER A 123 -7.09 2.52 -15.53
N MET A 124 -6.24 2.12 -14.59
CA MET A 124 -6.57 1.00 -13.69
C MET A 124 -7.58 1.40 -12.61
N LYS A 125 -7.50 2.63 -12.09
CA LYS A 125 -8.50 3.20 -11.17
C LYS A 125 -9.88 3.23 -11.82
N GLU A 126 -9.99 3.70 -13.06
CA GLU A 126 -11.26 3.73 -13.82
C GLU A 126 -11.83 2.33 -14.07
N LYS A 127 -10.98 1.35 -14.41
CA LYS A 127 -11.42 -0.04 -14.59
C LYS A 127 -11.94 -0.65 -13.30
N LEU A 128 -11.24 -0.41 -12.18
CA LEU A 128 -11.66 -0.89 -10.87
C LEU A 128 -12.97 -0.22 -10.45
N ASP A 129 -13.10 1.08 -10.65
CA ASP A 129 -14.31 1.85 -10.36
C ASP A 129 -15.53 1.31 -11.11
N LYS A 130 -15.35 1.02 -12.42
CA LYS A 130 -16.39 0.40 -13.23
C LYS A 130 -16.77 -0.98 -12.68
N TRP A 131 -15.80 -1.83 -12.37
CA TRP A 131 -16.05 -3.17 -11.85
C TRP A 131 -16.79 -3.16 -10.50
N ILE A 132 -16.44 -2.23 -9.61
CA ILE A 132 -17.13 -1.99 -8.34
C ILE A 132 -18.59 -1.58 -8.59
N THR A 133 -18.81 -0.65 -9.53
CA THR A 133 -20.14 -0.16 -9.89
C THR A 133 -21.00 -1.28 -10.48
N ASP A 134 -20.44 -2.09 -11.38
CA ASP A 134 -21.13 -3.22 -12.01
C ASP A 134 -21.53 -4.30 -10.98
N LYS A 135 -20.78 -4.42 -9.87
CA LYS A 135 -21.13 -5.27 -8.72
C LYS A 135 -22.11 -4.64 -7.73
N GLY A 136 -22.46 -3.37 -7.89
CA GLY A 136 -23.33 -2.64 -6.95
C GLY A 136 -22.69 -2.42 -5.57
N LEU A 137 -21.36 -2.33 -5.51
CA LEU A 137 -20.61 -2.05 -4.30
C LEU A 137 -20.38 -0.54 -4.13
N GLU A 138 -20.29 -0.08 -2.88
CA GLU A 138 -20.02 1.32 -2.55
C GLU A 138 -18.56 1.50 -2.11
N LYS A 139 -17.87 2.51 -2.66
CA LYS A 139 -16.51 2.87 -2.25
C LYS A 139 -16.53 3.61 -0.91
N GLN A 140 -15.60 3.26 -0.03
CA GLN A 140 -15.46 3.86 1.30
C GLN A 140 -14.11 4.56 1.53
N SER A 141 -13.23 4.58 0.53
CA SER A 141 -11.93 5.24 0.60
C SER A 141 -11.53 5.86 -0.73
N ALA A 142 -10.46 6.66 -0.72
CA ALA A 142 -9.72 6.97 -1.94
C ALA A 142 -9.04 5.70 -2.51
N PHE A 143 -8.58 5.80 -3.76
CA PHE A 143 -7.78 4.75 -4.37
C PHE A 143 -6.36 4.76 -3.84
N MET A 144 -5.85 3.59 -3.50
CA MET A 144 -4.45 3.38 -3.16
C MET A 144 -3.76 2.58 -4.26
N VAL A 145 -2.46 2.78 -4.41
CA VAL A 145 -1.60 2.00 -5.30
C VAL A 145 -0.61 1.20 -4.45
N ALA A 146 -0.62 -0.12 -4.62
CA ALA A 146 0.22 -1.05 -3.90
C ALA A 146 1.30 -1.61 -4.84
N SER A 147 2.57 -1.32 -4.55
CA SER A 147 3.72 -1.76 -5.34
C SER A 147 4.47 -2.89 -4.64
N TYR A 148 4.59 -4.03 -5.30
CA TYR A 148 5.20 -5.25 -4.74
C TYR A 148 6.63 -5.50 -5.18
N SER A 149 7.11 -4.72 -6.15
CA SER A 149 8.35 -5.00 -6.85
C SER A 149 9.45 -4.04 -6.40
N GLY A 150 10.59 -4.60 -6.02
CA GLY A 150 11.78 -3.82 -5.69
C GLY A 150 12.33 -3.04 -6.91
N PRO A 151 13.21 -2.05 -6.68
CA PRO A 151 13.67 -1.12 -7.72
C PRO A 151 14.37 -1.79 -8.91
N PHE A 152 15.01 -2.95 -8.68
CA PHE A 152 15.74 -3.71 -9.71
C PHE A 152 14.85 -4.68 -10.51
N THR A 153 13.55 -4.75 -10.22
CA THR A 153 12.62 -5.61 -10.96
C THR A 153 12.36 -5.02 -12.35
N LEU A 154 12.59 -5.80 -13.41
CA LEU A 154 12.35 -5.36 -14.79
C LEU A 154 10.85 -5.03 -14.99
N PRO A 155 10.50 -3.97 -15.75
CA PRO A 155 9.13 -3.50 -15.86
C PRO A 155 8.07 -4.56 -16.18
N PRO A 156 8.27 -5.50 -17.13
CA PRO A 156 7.28 -6.53 -17.44
C PRO A 156 6.99 -7.48 -16.26
N PHE A 157 7.93 -7.64 -15.34
CA PHE A 157 7.81 -8.51 -14.17
C PHE A 157 7.42 -7.74 -12.91
N ARG A 158 7.14 -6.43 -13.01
CA ARG A 158 6.63 -5.67 -11.88
C ARG A 158 5.18 -6.03 -11.62
N ARG A 159 4.85 -6.29 -10.36
CA ARG A 159 3.50 -6.44 -9.85
C ARG A 159 3.10 -5.17 -9.11
N ASN A 160 2.00 -4.57 -9.56
CA ASN A 160 1.34 -3.45 -8.90
C ASN A 160 -0.15 -3.75 -8.81
N GLU A 161 -0.81 -3.10 -7.86
CA GLU A 161 -2.24 -3.21 -7.67
C GLU A 161 -2.83 -1.82 -7.40
N VAL A 162 -4.10 -1.62 -7.75
CA VAL A 162 -4.92 -0.52 -7.24
C VAL A 162 -5.92 -1.10 -6.26
N TRP A 163 -6.05 -0.50 -5.08
CA TRP A 163 -6.95 -0.91 -4.02
C TRP A 163 -7.97 0.19 -3.73
N VAL A 164 -9.16 -0.18 -3.30
CA VAL A 164 -10.13 0.73 -2.69
C VAL A 164 -10.99 -0.04 -1.69
N ARG A 165 -11.23 0.54 -0.51
CA ARG A 165 -12.11 -0.04 0.49
C ARG A 165 -13.55 0.01 -0.03
N VAL A 166 -14.28 -1.08 0.13
CA VAL A 166 -15.68 -1.16 -0.29
C VAL A 166 -16.57 -1.63 0.85
N GLN A 167 -17.82 -1.17 0.84
CA GLN A 167 -18.84 -1.75 1.69
C GLN A 167 -19.25 -3.11 1.12
N TYR A 168 -18.89 -4.18 1.83
CA TYR A 168 -19.25 -5.55 1.49
C TYR A 168 -20.17 -6.10 2.58
N LYS A 169 -21.28 -6.72 2.16
CA LYS A 169 -22.38 -7.15 3.04
C LYS A 169 -22.03 -8.39 3.84
#